data_AF-A0A7J5DDV1-F1
#
_entry.id   AF-A0A7J5DDV1-F1
#
_cell.length_a   1.000
_cell.length_b   1.000
_cell.length_c   1.000
_cell.angle_alpha   90.00
_cell.angle_beta   90.00
_cell.angle_gamma   90.00
#
_symmetry.space_group_name_H-M   'P 1'
#
loop_
_entity.id
_entity.type
_entity.pdbx_description
1 polymer ?
#
loop_
_entity_poly.entity_id
_entity_poly.type
_entity_poly.pdbx_seq_one_letter_code
_entity_poly.pdbx_strand_id
1 'polypeptide(L)' 'MSAGPDVLDPEASELSGIGSLYTDGIWLWRQDLSYYLAKYHVSLPPDFVTQVRNARHQVPEVPESRLVEILTQDLGIEMD' A
#
# COMPACT_ATOMS: atom_id res chain seq x y z
N MET A 1 12.03 -7.99 -8.25
CA MET A 1 11.62 -7.60 -6.89
C MET A 1 12.46 -6.40 -6.50
N SER A 2 11.86 -5.27 -6.13
CA SER A 2 12.61 -4.13 -5.61
C SER A 2 13.01 -4.38 -4.16
N ALA A 3 14.15 -3.83 -3.77
CA ALA A 3 14.63 -3.80 -2.40
C ALA A 3 15.15 -2.40 -2.06
N GLY A 4 15.07 -2.02 -0.79
CA GLY A 4 15.67 -0.78 -0.30
C GLY A 4 15.53 -0.63 1.21
N PRO A 5 15.99 0.51 1.76
CA PRO A 5 16.16 0.66 3.19
C PRO A 5 14.83 0.70 3.95
N ASP A 6 14.84 0.21 5.18
CA ASP A 6 13.79 0.49 6.15
C ASP A 6 13.79 1.99 6.47
N VAL A 7 12.65 2.64 6.31
CA VAL A 7 12.51 4.09 6.46
C VAL A 7 12.63 4.54 7.92
N LEU A 8 12.27 3.67 8.88
CA LEU A 8 12.31 3.97 10.31
C LEU A 8 13.61 3.49 10.99
N ASP A 9 14.35 2.60 10.34
CA ASP A 9 15.63 2.06 10.81
C ASP A 9 16.58 1.84 9.63
N PRO A 10 17.23 2.90 9.11
CA PRO A 10 18.06 2.80 7.90
C PRO A 10 19.26 1.85 8.01
N GLU A 11 19.64 1.47 9.24
CA GLU A 11 20.75 0.55 9.52
C GLU A 11 20.29 -0.93 9.52
N ALA A 12 18.98 -1.19 9.45
CA ALA A 12 18.43 -2.53 9.32
C ALA A 12 18.71 -3.14 7.94
N SER A 13 18.46 -4.45 7.81
CA SER A 13 18.50 -5.13 6.52
C SER A 13 17.45 -4.54 5.55
N GLU A 14 17.79 -4.54 4.27
CA GLU A 14 16.88 -4.07 3.23
C GLU A 14 15.56 -4.83 3.22
N LEU A 15 14.48 -4.10 2.95
CA LEU A 15 13.14 -4.64 2.79
C LEU A 15 12.87 -4.94 1.33
N SER A 16 12.18 -6.05 1.06
CA SER A 16 11.70 -6.40 -0.27
C SER A 16 10.31 -5.84 -0.53
N GLY A 17 9.95 -5.64 -1.80
CA GLY A 17 8.61 -5.19 -2.19
C GLY A 17 8.36 -3.70 -1.96
N ILE A 18 9.42 -2.91 -1.76
CA ILE A 18 9.33 -1.48 -1.44
C ILE A 18 8.68 -0.64 -2.54
N GLY A 19 8.76 -1.10 -3.80
CA GLY A 19 8.15 -0.47 -4.97
C GLY A 19 6.87 -1.16 -5.43
N SER A 20 6.35 -2.12 -4.68
CA SER A 20 5.09 -2.79 -4.97
C SER A 20 3.97 -2.11 -4.19
N LEU A 21 2.90 -1.74 -4.91
CA LEU A 21 1.75 -1.04 -4.36
C LEU A 21 0.52 -1.96 -4.39
N TYR A 22 -0.32 -1.81 -3.36
CA TYR A 22 -1.64 -2.40 -3.26
C TYR A 22 -2.69 -1.30 -3.12
N THR A 23 -3.91 -1.60 -3.56
CA THR A 23 -5.05 -0.70 -3.41
C THR A 23 -6.36 -1.49 -3.28
N ASP A 24 -7.31 -0.92 -2.53
CA ASP A 24 -8.72 -1.34 -2.51
C ASP A 24 -9.61 -0.42 -3.38
N GLY A 25 -9.00 0.46 -4.18
CA GLY A 25 -9.66 1.48 -5.00
C GLY A 25 -9.81 2.84 -4.31
N ILE A 26 -9.62 2.90 -2.98
CA ILE A 26 -9.72 4.12 -2.17
C ILE A 26 -8.37 4.46 -1.55
N TRP A 27 -7.74 3.48 -0.90
CA TRP A 27 -6.44 3.61 -0.27
C TRP A 27 -5.36 2.98 -1.14
N LEU A 28 -4.16 3.52 -1.03
CA LEU A 28 -2.95 3.00 -1.66
C LEU A 28 -1.90 2.79 -0.58
N TRP A 29 -1.27 1.62 -0.58
CA TRP A 29 -0.24 1.30 0.40
C TRP A 29 0.85 0.41 -0.21
N ARG A 30 2.03 0.46 0.40
CA ARG A 30 3.17 -0.37 -0.02
C ARG A 30 3.03 -1.78 0.53
N GLN A 31 3.57 -2.75 -0.22
CA GLN A 31 3.57 -4.16 0.18
C GLN A 31 4.24 -4.39 1.55
N ASP A 32 5.25 -3.60 1.88
CA ASP A 32 5.99 -3.68 3.14
C ASP A 32 5.26 -3.05 4.35
N LEU A 33 4.04 -2.50 4.20
CA LEU A 33 3.27 -1.95 5.33
C LEU A 33 3.10 -2.97 6.47
N SER A 34 2.91 -4.25 6.14
CA SER A 34 2.77 -5.32 7.14
C SER A 34 4.00 -5.46 8.05
N TYR A 35 5.20 -5.20 7.52
CA TYR A 35 6.43 -5.18 8.31
C TYR A 35 6.42 -4.03 9.32
N TYR A 36 5.99 -2.82 8.92
CA TYR A 36 5.92 -1.69 9.84
C TYR A 36 4.88 -1.88 10.95
N LEU A 37 3.75 -2.51 10.63
CA LEU A 37 2.72 -2.86 11.63
C LEU A 37 3.26 -3.89 12.64
N ALA A 38 3.99 -4.89 12.17
CA ALA A 38 4.52 -5.96 13.01
C ALA A 38 5.71 -5.52 13.87
N LYS A 39 6.68 -4.79 13.30
CA LYS A 39 7.92 -4.39 13.98
C LYS A 39 7.75 -3.12 14.83
N TYR A 40 7.04 -2.12 14.31
CA TYR A 40 6.97 -0.79 14.92
C TYR A 40 5.60 -0.42 15.47
N HIS A 41 4.59 -1.26 15.29
CA HIS A 41 3.23 -1.01 15.76
C HIS A 41 2.69 0.36 15.31
N VAL A 42 3.03 0.76 14.08
CA VAL A 42 2.55 2.03 13.52
C VAL A 42 1.02 2.06 13.54
N SER A 43 0.47 3.19 13.96
CA SER A 43 -0.98 3.37 13.96
C SER A 43 -1.48 3.60 12.55
N LEU A 44 -2.55 2.90 12.17
CA LEU A 44 -3.24 3.11 10.90
C LEU A 44 -4.28 4.23 11.03
N PRO A 45 -4.58 4.98 9.95
CA PRO A 45 -5.72 5.89 9.93
C PRO A 45 -7.01 5.17 10.33
N PRO A 46 -7.84 5.72 11.24
CA PRO A 46 -9.08 5.07 11.68
C PRO A 46 -10.06 4.75 10.54
N ASP A 47 -10.10 5.62 9.52
CA ASP A 47 -10.98 5.44 8.35
C ASP A 47 -10.52 4.28 7.47
N PHE A 48 -9.20 4.07 7.34
CA PHE A 48 -8.64 2.89 6.66
C PHE A 48 -9.09 1.59 7.36
N VAL A 49 -8.96 1.54 8.69
CA VAL A 49 -9.36 0.36 9.47
C VAL A 49 -10.88 0.12 9.37
N THR A 50 -11.67 1.20 9.37
CA THR A 50 -13.13 1.13 9.20
C THR A 50 -13.49 0.57 7.83
N GLN A 51 -12.82 1.02 6.76
CA GLN A 51 -13.03 0.53 5.41
C GLN A 51 -12.72 -0.96 5.29
N VAL A 52 -11.57 -1.42 5.80
CA VAL A 52 -11.19 -2.85 5.79
C VAL A 52 -12.21 -3.70 6.55
N ARG A 53 -12.72 -3.23 7.68
CA ARG A 53 -13.75 -3.93 8.47
C ARG A 53 -15.09 -4.01 7.73
N ASN A 54 -15.50 -2.93 7.08
CA ASN A 54 -16.73 -2.89 6.27
C ASN A 54 -16.64 -3.85 5.08
N ALA A 55 -15.46 -3.99 4.48
CA ALA A 55 -15.15 -5.01 3.47
C ALA A 55 -15.02 -6.44 4.03
N ARG A 56 -15.27 -6.65 5.34
CA ARG A 56 -15.12 -7.93 6.03
C ARG A 56 -13.74 -8.56 5.86
N HIS A 57 -12.69 -7.75 5.77
CA HIS A 57 -11.32 -8.18 5.51
C HIS A 57 -11.15 -8.96 4.19
N GLN A 58 -12.07 -8.79 3.24
CA GLN A 58 -11.94 -9.32 1.89
C GLN A 58 -11.39 -8.25 0.96
N VAL A 59 -10.51 -8.66 0.04
CA VAL A 59 -9.99 -7.77 -0.99
C VAL A 59 -11.13 -7.47 -1.97
N PRO A 60 -11.54 -6.22 -2.15
CA PRO A 60 -12.57 -5.89 -3.12
C PRO A 60 -12.04 -6.04 -4.54
N GLU A 61 -12.93 -6.37 -5.47
CA GLU A 61 -12.63 -6.23 -6.89
C GLU A 61 -12.59 -4.73 -7.23
N VAL A 62 -11.45 -4.26 -7.76
CA VAL A 62 -11.28 -2.88 -8.19
C VAL A 62 -11.38 -2.84 -9.72
N PRO A 63 -12.35 -2.13 -10.30
CA PRO A 63 -12.50 -2.04 -11.75
C PRO A 63 -11.23 -1.50 -12.41
N GLU A 64 -10.89 -2.03 -13.59
CA GLU A 64 -9.72 -1.59 -14.35
C GLU A 64 -9.72 -0.08 -14.61
N SER A 65 -10.88 0.51 -14.92
CA SER A 65 -11.00 1.97 -15.10
C SER A 65 -10.56 2.75 -13.86
N ARG A 66 -10.86 2.23 -12.66
CA ARG A 66 -10.43 2.85 -11.41
C ARG A 66 -8.92 2.68 -11.19
N LEU A 67 -8.35 1.54 -11.58
CA LEU A 67 -6.90 1.33 -11.53
C LEU A 67 -6.17 2.29 -12.49
N VAL A 68 -6.69 2.50 -13.69
CA VAL A 68 -6.16 3.48 -14.66
C VAL A 68 -6.24 4.91 -14.11
N GLU A 69 -7.35 5.28 -13.47
CA GLU A 69 -7.46 6.58 -12.78
C GLU A 69 -6.41 6.74 -11.70
N ILE A 70 -6.24 5.76 -10.82
CA ILE A 70 -5.21 5.79 -9.76
C ILE A 70 -3.81 5.92 -10.38
N LEU A 71 -3.52 5.15 -11.42
CA LEU A 71 -2.22 5.17 -12.10
C LEU A 71 -1.90 6.55 -12.70
N THR A 72 -2.86 7.14 -13.40
CA THR A 72 -2.65 8.38 -14.17
C THR A 72 -2.83 9.65 -13.34
N GLN A 73 -3.80 9.68 -12.41
CA GLN A 73 -4.15 10.88 -11.65
C GLN A 73 -3.46 10.92 -10.28
N ASP A 74 -3.42 9.80 -9.56
CA ASP A 74 -2.87 9.77 -8.20
C ASP A 74 -1.36 9.49 -8.21
N LEU A 75 -0.88 8.63 -9.13
CA LEU A 75 0.53 8.28 -9.25
C LEU A 75 1.26 9.05 -10.37
N GLY A 76 0.55 9.74 -11.26
CA GLY A 76 1.14 10.52 -12.35
C GLY A 76 1.92 9.68 -13.36
N ILE A 77 1.60 8.39 -13.49
CA ILE A 77 2.22 7.49 -14.46
C ILE A 77 1.43 7.56 -15.76
N GLU A 78 2.10 7.98 -16.83
CA GLU A 78 1.51 7.99 -18.18
C GLU A 78 1.36 6.57 -18.72
N MET A 79 0.27 6.31 -19.44
CA MET A 79 0.04 5.06 -20.17
C MET A 79 0.24 5.34 -21.66
N ASP A 80 1.34 4.84 -22.21
CA ASP A 80 1.73 4.90 -23.62
C ASP A 80 1.10 3.79 -24.48
#